data_AF-A0A4P5SV11-F1
#
_entry.id   AF-A0A4P5SV11-F1
#
_cell.length_a   1.000
_cell.length_b   1.000
_cell.length_c   1.000
_cell.angle_alpha   90.00
_cell.angle_beta   90.00
_cell.angle_gamma   90.00
#
_symmetry.space_group_name_H-M   'P 1'
#
loop_
_entity.id
_entity.type
_entity.pdbx_description
1 polymer ?
#
loop_
_entity_poly.entity_id
_entity_poly.type
_entity_poly.pdbx_seq_one_letter_code
_entity_poly.pdbx_strand_id
1 'polypeptide(L)'
;MSLLSLFTGLVDKSEIVLATGEHITTYGWFFPLYLLYILAFVGAALWVAFRPAAKLPNENHIQLRLVGVGVLVTAFVGILANVVLPYFYHDFRFINVGTLSTIFFLAVVAYTSVVHHLFNIKVILRTTLVFTVLIALTLEFYQVAIEFLTHLLPLGDPTQRQVAATTVALIINAFTHESVRQWLEQLVDRLVAGKRGHSR
;
A
#
# COMPACT_ATOMS: atom_id res chain seq x y z
N MET A 1 -12.94 -2.89 9.65
CA MET A 1 -14.16 -2.37 10.29
C MET A 1 -15.27 -3.39 10.10
N SER A 2 -15.64 -4.13 11.15
CA SER A 2 -16.73 -5.11 11.10
C SER A 2 -18.08 -4.41 11.30
N LEU A 3 -19.12 -4.87 10.59
CA LEU A 3 -20.48 -4.32 10.60
C LEU A 3 -21.09 -4.10 12.00
N LEU A 4 -20.62 -4.84 13.02
CA LEU A 4 -21.08 -4.73 14.41
C LEU A 4 -20.68 -3.41 15.09
N SER A 5 -19.57 -2.80 14.66
CA SER A 5 -19.09 -1.51 15.21
C SER A 5 -19.93 -0.30 14.78
N LEU A 6 -20.65 -0.40 13.66
CA LEU A 6 -21.48 0.70 13.15
C LEU A 6 -22.83 0.85 13.87
N PHE A 7 -23.33 -0.23 14.48
CA PHE A 7 -24.69 -0.28 15.00
C PHE A 7 -24.78 -0.32 16.52
N THR A 8 -23.65 -0.46 17.22
CA THR A 8 -23.67 -0.61 18.68
C THR A 8 -22.62 0.24 19.35
N GLY A 9 -23.05 1.14 20.25
CA GLY A 9 -22.17 1.89 21.17
C GLY A 9 -21.52 1.01 22.24
N LEU A 10 -21.34 -0.28 21.95
CA LEU A 10 -20.89 -1.32 22.86
C LEU A 10 -19.35 -1.38 22.91
N VAL A 11 -18.68 -0.95 21.84
CA VAL A 11 -17.22 -0.86 21.76
C VAL A 11 -16.75 0.59 21.92
N ASP A 12 -17.39 1.52 21.21
CA ASP A 12 -17.14 2.97 21.33
C ASP A 12 -18.47 3.68 21.60
N LYS A 13 -18.57 4.34 22.75
CA LYS A 13 -19.83 4.91 23.23
C LYS A 13 -20.05 6.33 22.71
N SER A 14 -18.97 7.09 22.59
CA SER A 14 -18.98 8.46 22.08
C SER A 14 -17.56 8.97 21.90
N GLU A 15 -17.31 9.60 20.76
CA GLU A 15 -16.10 10.36 20.49
C GLU A 15 -16.44 11.85 20.52
N ILE A 16 -15.80 12.60 21.41
CA ILE A 16 -15.92 14.05 21.47
C ILE A 16 -14.61 14.64 20.99
N VAL A 17 -14.66 15.38 19.88
CA VAL A 17 -13.52 16.15 19.39
C VAL A 17 -13.58 17.53 20.03
N LEU A 18 -12.62 17.82 20.91
CA LEU A 18 -12.53 19.16 21.51
C LEU A 18 -12.06 20.18 20.47
N ALA A 19 -12.39 21.46 20.67
CA ALA A 19 -11.94 22.57 19.84
C ALA A 19 -10.39 22.70 19.78
N THR A 20 -9.68 22.05 20.71
CA THR A 20 -8.22 21.91 20.75
C THR A 20 -7.67 20.82 19.82
N GLY A 21 -8.53 20.03 19.17
CA GLY A 21 -8.14 18.91 18.30
C GLY A 21 -7.86 17.59 19.02
N GLU A 22 -8.13 17.52 20.33
CA GLU A 22 -8.01 16.27 21.10
C GLU A 22 -9.28 15.42 20.95
N HIS A 23 -9.07 14.14 20.61
CA HIS A 23 -10.13 13.14 20.49
C HIS A 23 -10.24 12.38 21.82
N ILE A 24 -11.33 12.59 22.56
CA ILE A 24 -11.62 11.81 23.77
C ILE A 24 -12.63 10.72 23.40
N THR A 25 -12.20 9.46 23.50
CA THR A 25 -13.05 8.29 23.25
C THR A 25 -13.52 7.69 24.57
N THR A 26 -14.81 7.41 24.66
CA THR A 26 -15.41 6.76 25.83
C THR A 26 -15.61 5.28 25.54
N TYR A 27 -14.81 4.43 26.18
CA TYR A 27 -14.82 2.99 25.94
C TYR A 27 -16.11 2.32 26.44
N GLY A 28 -16.68 1.44 25.62
CA GLY A 28 -17.82 0.61 25.99
C GLY A 28 -17.44 -0.63 26.79
N TRP A 29 -18.45 -1.33 27.33
CA TRP A 29 -18.26 -2.53 28.17
C TRP A 29 -17.52 -3.69 27.45
N PHE A 30 -17.60 -3.76 26.12
CA PHE A 30 -16.93 -4.81 25.33
C PHE A 30 -15.48 -4.48 24.95
N PHE A 31 -14.96 -3.32 25.37
CA PHE A 31 -13.58 -2.93 25.08
C PHE A 31 -12.52 -3.95 25.55
N PRO A 32 -12.62 -4.59 26.75
CA PRO A 32 -11.67 -5.61 27.16
C PRO A 32 -11.66 -6.85 26.25
N LEU A 33 -12.81 -7.23 25.68
CA LEU A 33 -12.90 -8.35 24.74
C LEU A 33 -12.21 -8.00 23.41
N TYR A 34 -12.38 -6.77 22.94
CA TYR A 34 -11.67 -6.25 21.77
C TYR A 34 -10.15 -6.21 22.00
N LEU A 35 -9.70 -5.78 23.18
CA LEU A 35 -8.29 -5.81 23.57
C LEU A 35 -7.72 -7.24 23.52
N LEU A 36 -8.44 -8.20 24.11
CA LEU A 36 -8.03 -9.62 24.09
C LEU A 36 -7.91 -10.14 22.66
N TYR A 37 -8.85 -9.78 21.79
CA TYR A 37 -8.82 -10.15 20.37
C TYR A 37 -7.58 -9.59 19.66
N ILE A 38 -7.23 -8.31 19.87
CA ILE A 38 -6.01 -7.72 19.29
C ILE A 38 -4.76 -8.44 19.82
N LEU A 39 -4.67 -8.65 21.13
CA LEU A 39 -3.52 -9.32 21.75
C LEU A 39 -3.35 -10.75 21.23
N ALA A 40 -4.44 -11.48 21.03
CA ALA A 40 -4.42 -12.80 20.42
C ALA A 40 -3.90 -12.75 18.97
N PHE A 41 -4.34 -11.78 18.18
CA PHE A 41 -3.87 -11.61 16.79
C PHE A 41 -2.38 -11.26 16.71
N VAL A 42 -1.93 -10.30 17.52
CA VAL A 42 -0.52 -9.92 17.60
C VAL A 42 0.32 -11.10 18.10
N GLY A 43 -0.15 -11.81 19.13
CA GLY A 43 0.50 -13.00 19.66
C GLY A 43 0.64 -14.10 18.60
N ALA A 44 -0.42 -14.37 17.83
CA ALA A 44 -0.38 -15.34 16.73
C ALA A 44 0.60 -14.91 15.63
N ALA A 45 0.62 -13.62 15.26
CA ALA A 45 1.55 -13.09 14.27
C ALA A 45 3.01 -13.24 14.71
N LEU A 46 3.32 -12.89 15.97
CA LEU A 46 4.66 -13.08 16.54
C LEU A 46 5.03 -14.55 16.65
N TRP A 47 4.09 -15.41 17.05
CA TRP A 47 4.30 -16.85 17.09
C TRP A 47 4.70 -17.37 15.71
N VAL A 48 3.97 -17.01 14.65
CA VAL A 48 4.31 -17.40 13.28
C VAL A 48 5.68 -16.84 12.86
N ALA A 49 5.97 -15.58 13.18
CA ALA A 49 7.23 -14.94 12.80
C ALA A 49 8.47 -15.54 13.46
N PHE A 50 8.36 -15.97 14.72
CA PHE A 50 9.48 -16.52 15.50
C PHE A 50 9.52 -18.05 15.55
N ARG A 51 8.45 -18.73 15.13
CA ARG A 51 8.41 -20.20 15.12
C ARG A 51 9.49 -20.74 14.17
N PRO A 52 10.31 -21.69 14.62
CA PRO A 52 11.28 -22.35 13.76
C PRO A 52 10.55 -23.15 12.67
N ALA A 53 10.59 -22.68 11.44
CA ALA A 53 10.06 -23.38 10.29
C ALA A 53 11.13 -24.32 9.72
N ALA A 54 11.07 -25.61 10.07
CA ALA A 54 12.09 -26.61 9.70
C ALA A 54 12.33 -26.82 8.19
N LYS A 55 11.54 -26.19 7.31
CA LYS A 55 11.58 -26.36 5.85
C LYS A 55 11.89 -25.07 5.06
N LEU A 56 12.20 -23.96 5.73
CA LEU A 56 12.51 -22.71 5.04
C LEU A 56 14.02 -22.54 4.81
N PRO A 57 14.45 -21.96 3.69
CA PRO A 57 15.83 -21.50 3.51
C PRO A 57 16.24 -20.50 4.59
N ASN A 58 17.52 -20.49 4.99
CA ASN A 58 18.06 -19.57 6.02
C ASN A 58 17.77 -18.08 5.75
N GLU A 59 17.71 -17.68 4.48
CA GLU A 59 17.40 -16.30 4.08
C GLU A 59 15.97 -15.90 4.48
N ASN A 60 15.00 -16.82 4.29
CA ASN A 60 13.60 -16.60 4.63
C ASN A 60 13.40 -16.52 6.16
N HIS A 61 14.26 -17.18 6.95
CA HIS A 61 14.22 -17.09 8.40
C HIS A 61 14.62 -15.71 8.93
N ILE A 62 15.67 -15.11 8.36
CA ILE A 62 16.12 -13.77 8.76
C ILE A 62 15.05 -12.74 8.41
N GLN A 63 14.49 -12.85 7.20
CA GLN A 63 13.37 -12.05 6.73
C GLN A 63 12.16 -12.10 7.67
N LEU A 64 11.71 -13.30 8.02
CA LEU A 64 10.53 -13.49 8.88
C LEU A 64 10.76 -12.92 10.28
N ARG A 65 11.98 -13.07 10.82
CA ARG A 65 12.38 -12.45 12.08
C ARG A 65 12.42 -10.93 12.00
N LEU A 66 12.94 -10.35 10.92
CA LEU A 66 12.97 -8.89 10.76
C LEU A 66 11.55 -8.31 10.71
N VAL A 67 10.65 -8.93 9.95
CA VAL A 67 9.23 -8.55 9.92
C VAL A 67 8.61 -8.75 11.30
N GLY A 68 8.89 -9.86 11.98
CA GLY A 68 8.42 -10.12 13.34
C GLY A 68 8.85 -9.05 14.35
N VAL A 69 10.11 -8.59 14.29
CA VAL A 69 10.59 -7.46 15.10
C VAL A 69 9.85 -6.17 14.74
N GLY A 70 9.63 -5.91 13.45
CA GLY A 70 8.81 -4.78 13.00
C GLY A 70 7.39 -4.82 13.56
N VAL A 71 6.73 -5.98 13.52
CA VAL A 71 5.40 -6.20 14.12
C VAL A 71 5.46 -5.96 15.63
N LEU A 72 6.46 -6.50 16.33
CA LEU A 72 6.59 -6.37 17.78
C LEU A 72 6.71 -4.91 18.20
N VAL A 73 7.64 -4.17 17.59
CA VAL A 73 7.87 -2.75 17.91
C VAL A 73 6.62 -1.92 17.62
N THR A 74 5.99 -2.15 16.47
CA THR A 74 4.79 -1.40 16.05
C THR A 74 3.60 -1.71 16.93
N ALA A 75 3.36 -2.99 17.23
CA ALA A 75 2.27 -3.40 18.12
C ALA A 75 2.50 -2.86 19.54
N PHE A 76 3.74 -2.88 20.03
CA PHE A 76 4.08 -2.33 21.33
C PHE A 76 3.79 -0.82 21.41
N VAL A 77 4.28 -0.04 20.43
CA VAL A 77 4.02 1.41 20.38
C VAL A 77 2.54 1.70 20.20
N GLY A 78 1.86 0.99 19.30
CA GLY A 78 0.43 1.16 19.04
C GLY A 78 -0.44 0.83 20.25
N ILE A 79 -0.18 -0.29 20.94
CA ILE A 79 -0.91 -0.67 22.16
C ILE A 79 -0.65 0.33 23.28
N LEU A 80 0.60 0.77 23.47
CA LEU A 80 0.91 1.76 24.49
C LEU A 80 0.20 3.10 24.22
N ALA A 81 0.42 3.66 23.03
CA ALA A 81 -0.06 4.98 22.67
C ALA A 81 -1.59 5.06 22.51
N ASN A 82 -2.23 4.01 21.98
CA ASN A 82 -3.65 4.04 21.64
C ASN A 82 -4.55 3.34 22.67
N VAL A 83 -3.98 2.54 23.58
CA VAL A 83 -4.77 1.80 24.57
C VAL A 83 -4.29 2.05 25.98
N VAL A 84 -3.02 1.76 26.30
CA VAL A 84 -2.55 1.83 27.70
C VAL A 84 -2.61 3.26 28.24
N LEU A 85 -2.12 4.24 27.48
CA LEU A 85 -2.14 5.65 27.88
C LEU A 85 -3.59 6.19 28.01
N PRO A 86 -4.46 6.09 26.99
CA PRO A 86 -5.83 6.57 27.10
C PRO A 86 -6.67 5.84 28.15
N TYR A 87 -6.55 4.51 28.27
CA TYR A 87 -7.42 3.71 29.14
C TYR A 87 -7.03 3.80 30.62
N PHE A 88 -5.73 3.76 30.94
CA PHE A 88 -5.27 3.79 32.33
C PHE A 88 -4.94 5.20 32.82
N TYR A 89 -4.42 6.07 31.94
CA TYR A 89 -3.94 7.40 32.31
C TYR A 89 -4.83 8.54 31.79
N HIS A 90 -5.86 8.24 30.99
CA HIS A 90 -6.74 9.23 30.35
C HIS A 90 -5.98 10.29 29.54
N ASP A 91 -4.79 9.93 29.03
CA ASP A 91 -3.93 10.79 28.21
C ASP A 91 -4.05 10.40 26.74
N PHE A 92 -4.65 11.29 25.93
CA PHE A 92 -4.90 11.11 24.50
C PHE A 92 -3.86 11.80 23.61
N ARG A 93 -2.88 12.51 24.20
CA ARG A 93 -1.92 13.36 23.45
C ARG A 93 -1.03 12.56 22.50
N PHE A 94 -0.83 11.27 22.80
CA PHE A 94 0.08 10.39 22.05
C PHE A 94 -0.64 9.49 21.04
N ILE A 95 -1.94 9.61 20.84
CA ILE A 95 -2.70 8.71 19.94
C ILE A 95 -2.17 8.75 18.49
N ASN A 96 -1.66 9.90 18.06
CA ASN A 96 -1.04 10.07 16.74
C ASN A 96 0.27 9.27 16.60
N VAL A 97 1.01 9.06 17.71
CA VAL A 97 2.25 8.27 17.71
C VAL A 97 1.97 6.80 17.43
N GLY A 98 0.84 6.28 17.92
CA GLY A 98 0.39 4.94 17.58
C GLY A 98 0.16 4.78 16.08
N THR A 99 -0.45 5.78 15.43
CA THR A 99 -0.61 5.78 13.96
C THR A 99 0.72 5.88 13.22
N LEU A 100 1.62 6.77 13.65
CA LEU A 100 2.95 6.92 13.04
C LEU A 100 3.82 5.65 13.14
N SER A 101 3.58 4.80 14.15
CA SER A 101 4.27 3.51 14.25
C SER A 101 4.00 2.59 13.04
N THR A 102 2.86 2.73 12.37
CA THR A 102 2.56 1.96 11.15
C THR A 102 3.47 2.34 9.98
N ILE A 103 3.91 3.60 9.92
CA ILE A 103 4.90 4.05 8.93
C ILE A 103 6.25 3.38 9.19
N PHE A 104 6.64 3.26 10.47
CA PHE A 104 7.83 2.52 10.85
C PHE A 104 7.73 1.04 10.43
N PHE A 105 6.59 0.39 10.69
CA PHE A 105 6.36 -0.98 10.22
C PHE A 105 6.51 -1.11 8.70
N LEU A 106 5.88 -0.19 7.96
CA LEU A 106 5.94 -0.16 6.51
C LEU A 106 7.39 0.00 6.02
N ALA A 107 8.18 0.85 6.67
CA ALA A 107 9.59 1.02 6.38
C ALA A 107 10.41 -0.26 6.62
N VAL A 108 10.16 -0.98 7.72
CA VAL A 108 10.81 -2.27 8.00
C VAL A 108 10.43 -3.34 6.96
N VAL A 109 9.16 -3.40 6.57
CA VAL A 109 8.69 -4.33 5.53
C VAL A 109 9.29 -3.96 4.17
N ALA A 110 9.33 -2.67 3.82
CA ALA A 110 9.96 -2.18 2.59
C ALA A 110 11.46 -2.51 2.57
N TYR A 111 12.17 -2.24 3.67
CA TYR A 111 13.58 -2.57 3.83
C TYR A 111 13.81 -4.08 3.66
N THR A 112 13.04 -4.91 4.34
CA THR A 112 13.16 -6.38 4.25
C THR A 112 12.84 -6.88 2.84
N SER A 113 11.87 -6.26 2.17
CA SER A 113 11.48 -6.63 0.81
C SER A 113 12.55 -6.26 -0.22
N VAL A 114 13.18 -5.09 -0.09
CA VAL A 114 14.22 -4.62 -1.02
C VAL A 114 15.56 -5.32 -0.76
N VAL A 115 16.02 -5.32 0.49
CA VAL A 115 17.36 -5.80 0.87
C VAL A 115 17.41 -7.32 0.95
N HIS A 116 16.40 -7.94 1.55
CA HIS A 116 16.37 -9.39 1.73
C HIS A 116 15.55 -10.11 0.66
N HIS A 117 15.02 -9.41 -0.35
CA HIS A 117 14.32 -10.02 -1.51
C HIS A 117 13.17 -10.97 -1.14
N LEU A 118 12.43 -10.66 -0.06
CA LEU A 118 11.31 -11.43 0.54
C LEU A 118 10.32 -12.04 -0.48
N PHE A 119 10.17 -11.44 -1.67
CA PHE A 119 9.18 -11.82 -2.68
C PHE A 119 9.70 -12.01 -4.10
N ASN A 120 11.01 -12.22 -4.29
CA ASN A 120 11.60 -12.13 -5.63
C ASN A 120 11.17 -10.83 -6.31
N ILE A 121 11.19 -9.74 -5.51
CA ILE A 121 10.52 -8.47 -5.79
C ILE A 121 10.98 -7.85 -7.10
N LYS A 122 12.13 -8.27 -7.64
CA LYS A 122 12.59 -7.92 -8.99
C LYS A 122 11.53 -8.16 -10.06
N VAL A 123 10.78 -9.27 -9.97
CA VAL A 123 9.70 -9.58 -10.92
C VAL A 123 8.51 -8.64 -10.70
N ILE A 124 8.08 -8.46 -9.44
CA ILE A 124 6.93 -7.61 -9.11
C ILE A 124 7.23 -6.14 -9.43
N LEU A 125 8.37 -5.60 -8.97
CA LEU A 125 8.84 -4.25 -9.30
C LEU A 125 8.98 -4.04 -10.80
N ARG A 126 9.51 -5.02 -11.53
CA ARG A 126 9.59 -4.94 -12.98
C ARG A 126 8.20 -4.79 -13.59
N THR A 127 7.29 -5.69 -13.23
CA THR A 127 5.92 -5.69 -13.75
C THR A 127 5.20 -4.39 -13.38
N THR A 128 5.27 -3.96 -12.13
CA THR A 128 4.66 -2.71 -11.67
C THR A 128 5.25 -1.49 -12.38
N LEU A 129 6.57 -1.39 -12.51
CA LEU A 129 7.23 -0.26 -13.17
C LEU A 129 6.87 -0.22 -14.67
N VAL A 130 6.90 -1.37 -15.36
CA VAL A 130 6.46 -1.48 -16.76
C VAL A 130 5.02 -1.01 -16.89
N PHE A 131 4.10 -1.51 -16.07
CA PHE A 131 2.69 -1.12 -16.13
C PHE A 131 2.46 0.36 -15.77
N THR A 132 3.14 0.89 -14.76
CA THR A 132 3.02 2.31 -14.38
C THR A 132 3.52 3.21 -15.51
N VAL A 133 4.67 2.92 -16.09
CA VAL A 133 5.22 3.69 -17.23
C VAL A 133 4.33 3.55 -18.46
N LEU A 134 3.84 2.35 -18.75
CA LEU A 134 2.93 2.09 -19.87
C LEU A 134 1.62 2.86 -19.72
N ILE A 135 1.00 2.84 -18.53
CA ILE A 135 -0.23 3.57 -18.25
C ILE A 135 0.00 5.08 -18.40
N ALA A 136 1.08 5.61 -17.81
CA ALA A 136 1.41 7.03 -17.89
C ALA A 136 1.64 7.48 -19.34
N LEU A 137 2.45 6.72 -20.09
CA LEU A 137 2.75 7.01 -21.49
C LEU A 137 1.49 6.90 -22.36
N THR A 138 0.66 5.88 -22.13
CA THR A 138 -0.62 5.71 -22.84
C THR A 138 -1.56 6.89 -22.59
N LEU A 139 -1.62 7.40 -21.35
CA LEU A 139 -2.44 8.56 -21.00
C LEU A 139 -1.99 9.82 -21.75
N GLU A 140 -0.68 10.08 -21.75
CA GLU A 140 -0.07 11.22 -22.43
C GLU A 140 -0.29 11.15 -23.95
N PHE A 141 0.01 10.01 -24.56
CA PHE A 141 -0.21 9.82 -26.00
C PHE A 141 -1.68 9.95 -26.38
N TYR A 142 -2.60 9.46 -25.54
CA TYR A 142 -4.03 9.59 -25.77
C TYR A 142 -4.48 11.06 -25.75
N GLN A 143 -3.98 11.86 -24.79
CA GLN A 143 -4.29 13.29 -24.73
C GLN A 143 -3.79 14.03 -25.97
N VAL A 144 -2.54 13.82 -26.36
CA VAL A 144 -1.94 14.45 -27.55
C VAL A 144 -2.67 14.02 -28.84
N ALA A 145 -3.05 12.75 -28.96
CA ALA A 145 -3.76 12.25 -30.14
C ALA A 145 -5.13 12.90 -30.31
N ILE A 146 -5.89 13.09 -29.22
CA ILE A 146 -7.18 13.79 -29.26
C ILE A 146 -7.00 15.24 -29.70
N GLU A 147 -6.03 15.95 -29.12
CA GLU A 147 -5.78 17.36 -29.46
C GLU A 147 -5.39 17.53 -30.93
N PHE A 148 -4.55 16.63 -31.44
CA PHE A 148 -4.15 16.60 -32.84
C PHE A 148 -5.33 16.28 -33.78
N LEU A 149 -6.16 15.29 -33.45
CA LEU A 149 -7.30 14.91 -34.27
C LEU A 149 -8.39 15.98 -34.31
N THR A 150 -8.65 16.65 -33.18
CA THR A 150 -9.64 17.72 -33.11
C THR A 150 -9.25 18.94 -33.97
N HIS A 151 -7.95 19.18 -34.16
CA HIS A 151 -7.44 20.19 -35.09
C HIS A 151 -7.53 19.76 -36.57
N LEU A 152 -7.32 18.48 -36.87
CA LEU A 152 -7.35 17.95 -38.24
C LEU A 152 -8.75 17.71 -38.80
N LEU A 153 -9.73 17.39 -37.95
CA LEU A 153 -11.09 17.03 -38.39
C LEU A 153 -11.95 18.28 -38.67
N PRO A 154 -12.37 18.51 -39.93
CA PRO A 154 -13.17 19.67 -40.31
C PRO A 154 -14.68 19.39 -40.09
N LEU A 155 -15.10 19.09 -38.87
CA LEU A 155 -16.53 18.89 -38.54
C LEU A 155 -17.14 20.20 -38.02
N GLY A 156 -18.36 20.60 -38.38
CA GLY A 156 -18.89 21.92 -37.98
C GLY A 156 -19.09 22.11 -36.46
N ASP A 157 -19.41 21.04 -35.74
CA ASP A 157 -19.81 21.09 -34.33
C ASP A 157 -18.67 20.59 -33.40
N PRO A 158 -18.27 21.38 -32.38
CA PRO A 158 -17.18 21.02 -31.45
C PRO A 158 -17.45 19.71 -30.69
N THR A 159 -18.72 19.39 -30.40
CA THR A 159 -19.07 18.15 -29.69
C THR A 159 -18.85 16.91 -30.57
N GLN A 160 -19.22 16.97 -31.85
CA GLN A 160 -19.00 15.89 -32.81
C GLN A 160 -17.51 15.68 -33.12
N ARG A 161 -16.71 16.76 -33.18
CA ARG A 161 -15.24 16.66 -33.30
C ARG A 161 -14.64 15.88 -32.15
N GLN A 162 -15.03 16.20 -30.92
CA GLN A 162 -14.46 15.58 -29.74
C GLN A 162 -14.82 14.09 -29.67
N VAL A 163 -16.08 13.72 -29.95
CA VAL A 163 -16.51 12.31 -29.99
C VAL A 163 -15.81 11.51 -31.10
N ALA A 164 -15.65 12.10 -32.30
CA ALA A 164 -14.93 11.47 -33.40
C ALA A 164 -13.44 11.29 -33.05
N ALA A 165 -12.81 12.33 -32.49
CA ALA A 165 -11.41 12.29 -32.06
C ALA A 165 -11.17 11.25 -30.95
N THR A 166 -12.03 11.17 -29.93
CA THR A 166 -11.91 10.16 -28.87
C THR A 166 -12.08 8.74 -29.41
N THR A 167 -13.02 8.53 -30.33
CA THR A 167 -13.28 7.21 -30.91
C THR A 167 -12.08 6.72 -31.71
N VAL A 168 -11.51 7.58 -32.56
CA VAL A 168 -10.33 7.24 -33.36
C VAL A 168 -9.09 7.10 -32.47
N ALA A 169 -8.92 7.94 -31.45
CA ALA A 169 -7.82 7.83 -30.50
C ALA A 169 -7.88 6.51 -29.70
N LEU A 170 -9.08 6.05 -29.30
CA LEU A 170 -9.24 4.75 -28.63
C LEU A 170 -8.85 3.58 -29.53
N ILE A 171 -9.23 3.62 -30.82
CA ILE A 171 -8.86 2.60 -31.79
C ILE A 171 -7.33 2.57 -31.96
N ILE A 172 -6.71 3.73 -32.19
CA ILE A 172 -5.25 3.83 -32.33
C ILE A 172 -4.54 3.34 -31.06
N ASN A 173 -5.04 3.73 -29.89
CA ASN A 173 -4.47 3.31 -28.62
C ASN A 173 -4.56 1.79 -28.42
N ALA A 174 -5.69 1.17 -28.75
CA ALA A 174 -5.86 -0.28 -28.64
C ALA A 174 -4.86 -1.07 -29.49
N PHE A 175 -4.54 -0.60 -30.70
CA PHE A 175 -3.51 -1.22 -31.55
C PHE A 175 -2.09 -0.91 -31.09
N THR A 176 -1.85 0.29 -30.55
CA THR A 176 -0.51 0.76 -30.13
C THR A 176 -0.09 0.14 -28.79
N HIS A 177 -1.03 -0.12 -27.90
CA HIS A 177 -0.78 -0.58 -26.53
C HIS A 177 0.05 -1.87 -26.49
N GLU A 178 -0.27 -2.86 -27.32
CA GLU A 178 0.43 -4.15 -27.32
C GLU A 178 1.89 -4.02 -27.79
N SER A 179 2.15 -3.21 -28.83
CA SER A 179 3.51 -2.98 -29.33
C SER A 179 4.37 -2.19 -28.34
N VAL A 180 3.81 -1.14 -27.73
CA VAL A 180 4.52 -0.32 -26.72
C VAL A 180 4.83 -1.14 -25.48
N ARG A 181 3.88 -1.97 -25.05
CA ARG A 181 4.07 -2.91 -23.93
C ARG A 181 5.26 -3.83 -24.17
N GLN A 182 5.31 -4.51 -25.31
CA GLN A 182 6.41 -5.43 -25.62
C GLN A 182 7.77 -4.71 -25.70
N TRP A 183 7.81 -3.50 -26.25
CA TRP A 183 9.03 -2.68 -26.29
C TRP A 183 9.51 -2.26 -24.90
N LEU A 184 8.59 -1.81 -24.02
CA LEU A 184 8.90 -1.45 -22.64
C LEU A 184 9.37 -2.67 -21.83
N GLU A 185 8.74 -3.83 -22.01
CA GLU A 185 9.14 -5.08 -21.36
C GLU A 185 10.61 -5.43 -21.69
N GLN A 186 11.02 -5.25 -22.95
CA GLN A 186 12.40 -5.47 -23.42
C GLN A 186 13.39 -4.44 -22.86
N LEU A 187 13.02 -3.16 -22.78
CA LEU A 187 13.88 -2.13 -22.21
C LEU A 187 14.15 -2.37 -20.72
N VAL A 188 13.11 -2.69 -19.96
CA VAL A 188 13.26 -2.99 -18.52
C VAL A 188 14.08 -4.26 -18.32
N ASP A 189 13.94 -5.25 -19.19
CA ASP A 189 14.82 -6.44 -19.21
C ASP A 189 16.30 -6.05 -19.34
N ARG A 190 16.63 -5.17 -20.28
CA ARG A 190 18.01 -4.75 -20.53
C ARG A 190 18.58 -3.94 -19.36
N LEU A 191 17.80 -3.02 -18.79
CA LEU A 191 18.19 -2.21 -17.63
C LEU A 191 18.50 -3.07 -16.40
N VAL A 192 17.71 -4.13 -16.18
CA VAL A 192 17.90 -5.03 -15.03
C VAL A 192 19.01 -6.07 -15.30
N ALA A 193 19.12 -6.59 -16.51
CA ALA A 193 20.15 -7.57 -16.88
C ALA A 193 21.56 -6.95 -16.98
N GLY A 194 21.67 -5.68 -17.39
CA GLY A 194 22.94 -4.95 -17.54
C GLY A 194 23.74 -4.79 -16.23
N LYS A 195 23.11 -4.97 -15.06
CA LYS A 195 23.80 -4.94 -13.76
C LYS A 195 24.55 -6.23 -13.38
N ARG A 196 24.52 -7.29 -14.21
CA ARG A 196 25.26 -8.55 -13.95
C ARG A 196 26.69 -8.61 -14.53
N GLY A 197 27.24 -7.49 -15.01
CA GLY A 197 28.54 -7.45 -15.70
C GLY A 197 29.80 -7.22 -14.85
N HIS A 198 29.70 -6.85 -13.56
CA HIS A 198 30.86 -6.50 -12.73
C HIS A 198 30.79 -7.13 -11.33
N SER A 199 31.07 -8.43 -11.26
CA SER A 199 31.76 -9.02 -10.11
C SER A 199 32.27 -10.40 -10.55
N ARG A 200 33.46 -10.41 -11.16
CA ARG A 200 34.37 -11.54 -11.12
C ARG A 200 35.40 -11.25 -10.05
#